data_AF-A0A1D9GGT3-F1
#
_entry.id   AF-A0A1D9GGT3-F1
#
_cell.length_a   1.000
_cell.length_b   1.000
_cell.length_c   1.000
_cell.angle_alpha   90.00
_cell.angle_beta   90.00
_cell.angle_gamma   90.00
#
_symmetry.space_group_name_H-M   'P 1'
#
loop_
_entity.id
_entity.type
_entity.pdbx_description
1 polymer ?
#
loop_
_entity_poly.entity_id
_entity_poly.type
_entity_poly.pdbx_seq_one_letter_code
_entity_poly.pdbx_strand_id
1 'polypeptide(L)' 'MGTLLTILAVLFVALIIIVPLVEKYAPKGEDRSYGNITRWVIPLVALLILLQLFRHYFM' A
#
# COMPACT_ATOMS: atom_id res chain seq x y z
N MET A 1 8.04 18.96 27.49
CA MET A 1 6.62 18.56 27.64
C MET A 1 5.67 19.33 26.74
N GLY A 2 5.80 20.67 26.58
CA GLY A 2 4.91 21.45 25.71
C GLY A 2 4.89 21.01 24.24
N THR A 3 6.06 20.82 23.62
CA THR A 3 6.17 20.41 22.21
C THR A 3 5.54 19.05 21.92
N LEU A 4 5.66 18.10 22.85
CA LEU A 4 5.11 16.75 22.73
C LEU A 4 3.57 16.79 22.75
N LEU A 5 3.00 17.59 23.64
CA LEU A 5 1.55 17.81 23.72
C LEU A 5 1.02 18.54 22.49
N THR A 6 1.77 19.51 21.95
CA THR A 6 1.41 20.20 20.70
C THR A 6 1.39 19.25 19.51
N ILE A 7 2.42 18.40 19.35
CA ILE A 7 2.47 17.41 18.27
C ILE A 7 1.29 16.44 18.39
N LEU A 8 1.00 15.96 19.60
CA LEU A 8 -0.13 15.07 19.85
C LEU A 8 -1.47 15.73 19.49
N ALA A 9 -1.69 16.99 19.89
CA ALA A 9 -2.90 17.73 19.55
C ALA A 9 -3.05 17.94 18.04
N VAL A 10 -1.97 18.29 17.34
CA VAL A 10 -1.97 18.47 15.88
C VAL A 10 -2.27 17.15 15.17
N LEU A 11 -1.64 16.05 15.60
CA LEU A 11 -1.91 14.71 15.05
C LEU A 11 -3.36 14.30 15.28
N PHE A 12 -3.92 14.59 16.46
CA PHE A 12 -5.30 14.27 16.78
C PHE A 12 -6.29 15.02 15.87
N VAL A 13 -6.06 16.32 15.66
CA VAL A 13 -6.86 17.13 14.74
C VAL A 13 -6.68 16.66 13.29
N ALA A 14 -5.46 16.30 12.88
CA ALA A 14 -5.20 15.76 11.56
C ALA A 14 -5.99 14.47 11.31
N LEU A 15 -6.07 13.56 12.28
CA LEU A 15 -6.88 12.35 12.17
C LEU A 15 -8.37 12.66 12.04
N ILE A 16 -8.90 13.61 12.83
CA ILE A 16 -10.31 14.05 12.74
C ILE A 16 -10.65 14.59 11.35
N ILE A 17 -9.71 15.22 10.66
CA ILE A 17 -9.91 15.74 9.30
C ILE A 17 -9.73 14.64 8.25
N ILE A 18 -8.68 13.83 8.38
CA ILE A 18 -8.32 12.79 7.40
C ILE A 18 -9.36 11.67 7.38
N VAL A 19 -9.89 11.24 8.52
CA VAL A 19 -10.89 10.15 8.59
C VAL A 19 -12.14 10.44 7.73
N PRO A 20 -12.88 11.55 7.91
CA PRO A 20 -14.04 11.85 7.08
C PRO A 20 -13.67 12.19 5.64
N LEU A 21 -12.46 12.72 5.40
CA LEU A 21 -11.94 12.93 4.06
C LEU A 21 -11.75 11.58 3.35
N VAL A 22 -11.11 10.63 4.00
CA VAL A 22 -10.95 9.28 3.47
C VAL A 22 -12.31 8.61 3.33
N GLU A 23 -13.25 8.71 4.27
CA GLU A 23 -14.58 8.11 4.08
C GLU A 23 -15.41 8.77 2.96
N LYS A 24 -15.24 10.07 2.73
CA LYS A 24 -15.96 10.83 1.70
C LYS A 24 -15.36 10.64 0.30
N TYR A 25 -14.03 10.58 0.21
CA TYR A 25 -13.29 10.52 -1.05
C TYR A 25 -12.72 9.13 -1.35
N ALA A 26 -12.77 8.19 -0.39
CA ALA A 26 -12.52 6.79 -0.70
C ALA A 26 -13.65 6.31 -1.62
N PRO A 27 -13.31 5.70 -2.76
CA PRO A 27 -14.30 5.09 -3.62
C PRO A 27 -15.07 4.03 -2.81
N LYS A 28 -16.37 4.24 -2.63
CA LYS A 28 -17.28 3.44 -1.78
C LYS A 28 -17.61 2.06 -2.38
N GLY A 29 -16.61 1.33 -2.83
CA GLY A 29 -16.82 0.18 -3.70
C GLY A 29 -16.58 0.59 -5.12
N GLU A 30 -15.31 0.87 -5.42
CA GLU A 30 -14.82 0.24 -6.62
C GLU A 30 -14.43 -1.15 -6.14
N ASP A 31 -15.11 -2.17 -6.63
CA ASP A 31 -14.50 -3.49 -6.77
C ASP A 31 -13.27 -3.25 -7.66
N ARG A 32 -12.20 -2.68 -7.08
CA ARG A 32 -10.89 -2.69 -7.69
C ARG A 32 -10.63 -4.17 -7.76
N SER A 33 -10.91 -4.74 -8.93
CA SER A 33 -10.69 -6.14 -9.23
C SER A 33 -9.18 -6.32 -9.26
N TYR A 34 -8.59 -6.31 -8.07
CA TYR A 34 -7.25 -6.78 -7.81
C TYR A 34 -7.15 -8.25 -8.26
N GLY A 35 -8.27 -8.95 -8.45
CA GLY A 35 -8.29 -10.26 -9.12
C GLY A 35 -7.51 -10.29 -10.44
N ASN A 36 -7.62 -9.25 -11.27
CA ASN A 36 -6.85 -9.20 -12.53
C ASN A 36 -5.35 -8.97 -12.29
N ILE A 37 -4.98 -8.12 -11.33
CA ILE A 37 -3.57 -7.83 -11.01
C ILE A 37 -2.93 -9.03 -10.30
N THR A 38 -3.61 -9.60 -9.31
CA THR A 38 -3.20 -10.77 -8.53
C THR A 38 -3.00 -12.01 -9.42
N ARG A 39 -3.78 -12.16 -10.51
CA ARG A 39 -3.58 -13.26 -11.47
C ARG A 39 -2.21 -13.22 -12.15
N TRP A 40 -1.64 -12.03 -12.34
CA TRP A 40 -0.31 -11.86 -12.94
C TRP A 40 0.84 -11.94 -11.93
N VAL A 41 0.55 -11.90 -10.62
CA VAL A 41 1.58 -12.04 -9.58
C VAL A 41 2.26 -13.40 -9.67
N ILE A 42 1.50 -14.49 -9.81
CA ILE A 42 2.06 -15.86 -9.90
C ILE A 42 3.01 -16.03 -11.09
N PRO A 43 2.63 -15.72 -12.35
CA PRO A 43 3.55 -15.88 -13.48
C PRO A 43 4.76 -14.95 -13.40
N LEU A 44 4.60 -13.72 -12.89
CA LEU A 44 5.73 -12.80 -12.73
C LEU A 44 6.72 -13.29 -11.66
N VAL A 45 6.24 -13.84 -10.55
CA VAL A 45 7.09 -14.46 -9.52
C VAL A 45 7.83 -15.67 -10.07
N ALA A 46 7.16 -16.54 -10.83
CA ALA A 46 7.81 -17.67 -11.49
C ALA A 46 8.91 -17.21 -12.47
N LEU A 47 8.66 -16.17 -13.27
CA LEU A 47 9.66 -15.57 -14.15
C LEU A 47 10.87 -15.03 -13.37
N LEU A 48 10.63 -14.33 -12.26
CA LEU A 48 11.70 -13.80 -11.41
C LEU A 48 12.55 -14.91 -10.81
N ILE A 49 11.95 -16.02 -10.39
CA ILE A 49 12.69 -17.19 -9.87
C ILE A 49 13.57 -17.77 -10.97
N LEU A 50 13.06 -17.93 -12.20
CA LEU A 50 13.85 -18.43 -13.34
C LEU A 50 15.00 -17.48 -13.69
N LEU A 51 14.75 -16.17 -13.71
CA LEU A 51 15.79 -15.17 -13.97
C LEU A 51 16.85 -15.16 -12.87
N GLN A 52 16.45 -15.33 -11.61
CA GLN A 52 17.37 -15.42 -10.48
C GLN A 52 18.21 -16.69 -10.54
N LEU A 53 17.61 -17.81 -10.92
CA LEU A 53 18.31 -19.07 -11.14
C LEU A 53 19.32 -18.92 -12.27
N PHE A 54 18.89 -18.36 -13.41
CA PHE A 54 19.77 -18.10 -14.53
C PHE A 54 20.93 -17.20 -14.13
N ARG A 55 20.66 -16.10 -13.42
CA ARG A 55 21.72 -15.24 -12.87
C ARG A 55 22.66 -16.02 -11.96
N HIS A 56 22.17 -16.84 -11.04
CA HIS A 56 23.02 -17.55 -10.08
C HIS A 56 23.92 -18.62 -10.73
N TYR A 57 23.45 -19.26 -11.80
CA TYR A 57 24.21 -20.32 -12.48
C TYR A 57 25.05 -19.84 -13.67
N PHE A 58 24.67 -18.73 -14.32
CA PHE A 58 25.34 -18.22 -15.53
C PHE A 58 26.12 -16.90 -15.34
N MET A 59 25.94 -16.18 -14.23
CA MET A 59 26.74 -15.00 -13.84
C MET A 59 27.46 -15.26 -12.53
#